data_AF-A0A7V7MKF3-F1
#
_entry.id   AF-A0A7V7MKF3-F1
#
_cell.length_a   1.000
_cell.length_b   1.000
_cell.length_c   1.000
_cell.angle_alpha   90.00
_cell.angle_beta   90.00
_cell.angle_gamma   90.00
#
_symmetry.space_group_name_H-M   'P 1'
#
loop_
_entity.id
_entity.type
_entity.pdbx_description
1 polymer ?
#
loop_
_entity_poly.entity_id
_entity_poly.type
_entity_poly.pdbx_seq_one_letter_code
_entity_poly.pdbx_strand_id
1 'polypeptide(L)'
;MKACLLGFGLLCLWLFLFAPSALEAWSLTGDSLDLDQRDLRIYDNFSQSSLHQNQQLASQFPGFLELELAIWKAAAEWGSAPIGTGLGDPTQSTLGSGGADFDFFFNGEAGGIGSTNDNIISALHSSGGGVCAFLELPSSDGWRLRIYDDCPLDDGPGFPDPGLIDLQGLMTHELGHALGLGHSSVPGSTMYGILGDAVSARSLEADDQAGLQFLYGVADLTVKPQVHAVLGDTGPGQAITILGRNFAGNGNEIWLNRDLLDGGPAGGEAFRIGPLPSSQSGQRIDLVLPASGFEAGALQVWSPVPGGSAISEAHPFPATGPLVDSVRLEGDQEVQVGQSLSLEMQFGPPSQIWALWVSDNLQGSSWNGHPLDLGLPQLPVAWGTFDLNGNGSWNSPPLPGHLAGRLLYGEVLTRRSGFPQESNPWTVSILP
;
A
#
# COMPACT_ATOMS: atom_id res chain seq x y z
N MET A 1 23.40 73.20 22.67
CA MET A 1 23.40 72.20 21.59
C MET A 1 24.70 71.40 21.73
N LYS A 2 24.72 70.29 22.49
CA LYS A 2 24.63 68.89 21.99
C LYS A 2 25.41 68.74 20.67
N ALA A 3 26.69 68.38 20.69
CA ALA A 3 27.32 67.09 21.00
C ALA A 3 27.73 66.39 19.69
N CYS A 4 29.00 66.01 19.56
CA CYS A 4 29.39 64.86 18.77
C CYS A 4 30.69 64.30 19.35
N LEU A 5 30.57 63.22 20.14
CA LEU A 5 31.67 62.39 20.61
C LEU A 5 31.98 61.35 19.53
N LEU A 6 33.27 61.15 19.26
CA LEU A 6 33.80 60.05 18.45
C LEU A 6 33.38 58.69 19.03
N GLY A 7 32.97 57.78 18.14
CA GLY A 7 32.79 56.36 18.44
C GLY A 7 33.33 55.51 17.28
N PHE A 8 34.29 54.64 17.61
CA PHE A 8 34.92 53.65 16.73
C PHE A 8 33.89 52.77 16.01
N GLY A 9 33.96 52.69 14.68
CA GLY A 9 33.20 51.74 13.89
C GLY A 9 33.93 50.40 13.77
N LEU A 10 33.39 49.35 14.40
CA LEU A 10 33.72 47.97 14.07
C LEU A 10 33.16 47.66 12.67
N LEU A 11 34.03 47.26 11.74
CA LEU A 11 33.66 46.59 10.49
C LEU A 11 33.21 45.16 10.83
N CYS A 12 31.90 44.96 11.02
CA CYS A 12 31.31 43.62 10.99
C CYS A 12 31.29 43.12 9.55
N LEU A 13 32.28 42.31 9.19
CA LEU A 13 32.29 41.51 7.97
C LEU A 13 31.19 40.43 8.12
N TRP A 14 30.03 40.64 7.50
CA TRP A 14 29.03 39.59 7.36
C TRP A 14 29.57 38.58 6.35
N LEU A 15 30.15 37.47 6.83
CA LEU A 15 30.26 36.26 6.03
C LEU A 15 28.83 35.76 5.78
N PHE A 16 28.30 36.06 4.60
CA PHE A 16 27.30 35.18 4.01
C PHE A 16 28.02 33.88 3.68
N LEU A 17 27.94 32.91 4.61
CA LEU A 17 28.05 31.50 4.23
C LEU A 17 26.89 31.25 3.27
N PHE A 18 27.17 31.34 1.97
CA PHE A 18 26.40 30.59 0.99
C PHE A 18 26.57 29.13 1.40
N ALA A 19 25.58 28.58 2.10
CA ALA A 19 25.38 27.15 2.05
C ALA A 19 25.37 26.80 0.55
N PRO A 20 26.13 25.79 0.09
CA PRO A 20 25.87 25.28 -1.25
C PRO A 20 24.37 24.97 -1.27
N SER A 21 23.63 25.56 -2.22
CA SER A 21 22.35 24.97 -2.61
C SER A 21 22.67 23.51 -2.85
N ALA A 22 22.08 22.60 -2.06
CA ALA A 22 22.14 21.19 -2.40
C ALA A 22 21.69 21.12 -3.86
N LEU A 23 22.60 20.69 -4.74
CA LEU A 23 22.17 20.29 -6.07
C LEU A 23 21.30 19.07 -5.79
N GLU A 24 19.99 19.25 -5.86
CA GLU A 24 19.03 18.17 -5.84
C GLU A 24 19.49 17.13 -6.88
N ALA A 25 19.66 15.88 -6.45
CA ALA A 25 20.26 14.84 -7.27
C ALA A 25 19.21 14.08 -8.10
N TRP A 26 17.95 14.13 -7.67
CA TRP A 26 16.77 13.82 -8.47
C TRP A 26 16.58 14.83 -9.62
N SER A 27 15.92 14.38 -10.67
CA SER A 27 15.56 15.21 -11.83
C SER A 27 14.08 15.06 -12.18
N LEU A 28 13.55 15.94 -13.03
CA LEU A 28 12.14 15.93 -13.44
C LEU A 28 12.03 15.80 -14.96
N THR A 29 11.01 15.12 -15.44
CA THR A 29 10.64 15.08 -16.87
C THR A 29 9.90 16.34 -17.30
N GLY A 30 9.25 17.02 -16.34
CA GLY A 30 8.38 18.18 -16.57
C GLY A 30 6.88 17.85 -16.54
N ASP A 31 6.52 16.59 -16.30
CA ASP A 31 5.15 16.12 -16.19
C ASP A 31 4.71 15.99 -14.72
N SER A 32 3.40 15.93 -14.49
CA SER A 32 2.79 15.63 -13.19
C SER A 32 1.36 15.12 -13.39
N LEU A 33 0.90 14.23 -12.51
CA LEU A 33 -0.42 13.61 -12.62
C LEU A 33 -1.46 14.32 -11.74
N ASP A 34 -2.51 14.81 -12.39
CA ASP A 34 -3.75 15.22 -11.72
C ASP A 34 -4.48 14.01 -11.14
N LEU A 35 -5.46 14.23 -10.26
CA LEU A 35 -6.16 13.17 -9.53
C LEU A 35 -6.87 12.15 -10.42
N ASP A 36 -7.28 12.55 -11.63
CA ASP A 36 -7.94 11.70 -12.62
C ASP A 36 -6.97 10.90 -13.50
N GLN A 37 -5.65 11.05 -13.30
CA GLN A 37 -4.60 10.35 -14.04
C GLN A 37 -3.73 9.44 -13.17
N ARG A 38 -4.19 9.14 -11.95
CA ARG A 38 -3.46 8.31 -10.98
C ARG A 38 -3.88 6.85 -10.99
N ASP A 39 -4.81 6.47 -11.86
CA ASP A 39 -5.17 5.07 -12.00
C ASP A 39 -4.11 4.30 -12.79
N LEU A 40 -4.05 2.98 -12.61
CA LEU A 40 -3.24 2.12 -13.45
C LEU A 40 -3.90 0.76 -13.68
N ARG A 41 -3.69 0.21 -14.88
CA ARG A 41 -4.13 -1.15 -15.25
C ARG A 41 -3.03 -1.93 -15.92
N ILE A 42 -3.21 -3.24 -15.94
CA ILE A 42 -2.31 -4.18 -16.59
C ILE A 42 -3.07 -4.86 -17.71
N TYR A 43 -2.50 -4.92 -18.91
CA TYR A 43 -2.95 -5.85 -19.91
C TYR A 43 -1.92 -6.97 -19.97
N ASP A 44 -2.23 -8.08 -19.32
CA ASP A 44 -1.36 -9.24 -19.34
C ASP A 44 -1.33 -9.90 -20.73
N ASN A 45 -0.34 -9.50 -21.51
CA ASN A 45 0.01 -10.09 -22.79
C ASN A 45 1.45 -10.56 -22.83
N PHE A 46 2.00 -10.89 -21.67
CA PHE A 46 3.33 -11.45 -21.50
C PHE A 46 3.32 -12.92 -21.90
N SER A 47 4.42 -13.41 -22.47
CA SER A 47 4.57 -14.82 -22.82
C SER A 47 5.58 -15.55 -21.93
N GLN A 48 6.31 -14.81 -21.11
CA GLN A 48 7.32 -15.34 -20.20
C GLN A 48 6.68 -16.06 -19.01
N SER A 49 6.94 -17.35 -18.87
CA SER A 49 6.44 -18.14 -17.73
C SER A 49 6.96 -17.68 -16.37
N SER A 50 8.10 -16.99 -16.33
CA SER A 50 8.67 -16.43 -15.09
C SER A 50 7.89 -15.22 -14.56
N LEU A 51 6.90 -14.73 -15.31
CA LEU A 51 5.95 -13.71 -14.87
C LEU A 51 4.60 -14.30 -14.44
N HIS A 52 4.46 -15.63 -14.44
CA HIS A 52 3.22 -16.35 -14.12
C HIS A 52 3.45 -17.47 -13.09
N GLN A 53 4.46 -17.32 -12.23
CA GLN A 53 4.89 -18.37 -11.31
C GLN A 53 4.64 -18.02 -9.84
N ASN A 54 4.47 -16.73 -9.53
CA ASN A 54 4.17 -16.31 -8.17
C ASN A 54 2.71 -16.58 -7.79
N GLN A 55 2.47 -17.74 -7.17
CA GLN A 55 1.17 -18.14 -6.63
C GLN A 55 1.01 -17.80 -5.14
N GLN A 56 1.94 -17.04 -4.55
CA GLN A 56 1.88 -16.70 -3.14
C GLN A 56 0.89 -15.55 -2.92
N LEU A 57 -0.19 -15.83 -2.19
CA LEU A 57 -1.15 -14.82 -1.76
C LEU A 57 -0.48 -13.78 -0.85
N ALA A 58 -0.89 -12.53 -1.02
CA ALA A 58 -0.56 -11.43 -0.12
C ALA A 58 -1.84 -10.79 0.40
N SER A 59 -2.02 -10.76 1.73
CA SER A 59 -3.27 -10.30 2.36
C SER A 59 -3.64 -8.85 2.04
N GLN A 60 -2.66 -8.01 1.75
CA GLN A 60 -2.86 -6.60 1.34
C GLN A 60 -3.07 -6.44 -0.18
N PHE A 61 -3.13 -7.51 -0.96
CA PHE A 61 -3.27 -7.46 -2.42
C PHE A 61 -4.27 -8.49 -2.92
N PRO A 62 -5.54 -8.39 -2.48
CA PRO A 62 -6.51 -9.43 -2.76
C PRO A 62 -6.88 -9.50 -4.24
N GLY A 63 -7.05 -10.73 -4.74
CA GLY A 63 -7.54 -10.99 -6.08
C GLY A 63 -6.46 -10.98 -7.18
N PHE A 64 -5.21 -10.66 -6.83
CA PHE A 64 -4.10 -10.60 -7.77
C PHE A 64 -2.92 -11.45 -7.29
N LEU A 65 -2.25 -12.08 -8.26
CA LEU A 65 -1.08 -12.93 -8.09
C LEU A 65 -0.05 -12.53 -9.17
N GLU A 66 1.00 -13.31 -9.35
CA GLU A 66 1.86 -13.23 -10.54
C GLU A 66 2.42 -11.80 -10.78
N LEU A 67 2.50 -11.35 -12.04
CA LEU A 67 2.98 -10.02 -12.39
C LEU A 67 2.09 -8.90 -11.84
N GLU A 68 0.77 -9.12 -11.72
CA GLU A 68 -0.18 -8.11 -11.27
C GLU A 68 0.10 -7.73 -9.83
N LEU A 69 0.38 -8.73 -9.00
CA LEU A 69 0.78 -8.55 -7.62
C LEU A 69 2.09 -7.76 -7.52
N ALA A 70 3.10 -8.10 -8.33
CA ALA A 70 4.39 -7.41 -8.32
C ALA A 70 4.25 -5.93 -8.73
N ILE A 71 3.47 -5.64 -9.78
CA ILE A 71 3.21 -4.29 -10.26
C ILE A 71 2.37 -3.49 -9.26
N TRP A 72 1.36 -4.09 -8.64
CA TRP A 72 0.56 -3.38 -7.65
C TRP A 72 1.41 -3.02 -6.41
N LYS A 73 2.31 -3.91 -5.98
CA LYS A 73 3.28 -3.59 -4.92
C LYS A 73 4.19 -2.42 -5.29
N ALA A 74 4.70 -2.42 -6.53
CA ALA A 74 5.51 -1.33 -7.05
C ALA A 74 4.77 0.02 -7.03
N ALA A 75 3.48 0.03 -7.35
CA ALA A 75 2.67 1.24 -7.28
C ALA A 75 2.43 1.70 -5.83
N ALA A 76 2.26 0.77 -4.88
CA ALA A 76 2.01 1.08 -3.49
C ALA A 76 3.17 1.84 -2.81
N GLU A 77 4.41 1.63 -3.25
CA GLU A 77 5.60 2.34 -2.75
C GLU A 77 5.48 3.85 -2.83
N TRP A 78 4.89 4.35 -3.93
CA TRP A 78 4.74 5.78 -4.20
C TRP A 78 3.60 6.43 -3.42
N GLY A 79 2.80 5.66 -2.67
CA GLY A 79 1.66 6.13 -1.91
C GLY A 79 2.03 7.09 -0.76
N SER A 80 1.07 7.92 -0.38
CA SER A 80 1.18 8.92 0.68
C SER A 80 1.29 8.34 2.10
N ALA A 81 0.89 7.08 2.25
CA ALA A 81 0.99 6.26 3.44
C ALA A 81 1.19 4.79 3.01
N PRO A 82 1.64 3.89 3.92
CA PRO A 82 1.70 2.46 3.63
C PRO A 82 0.31 1.92 3.24
N ILE A 83 0.27 1.01 2.27
CA ILE A 83 -1.00 0.40 1.83
C ILE A 83 -1.58 -0.52 2.91
N GLY A 84 -2.80 -0.21 3.37
CA GLY A 84 -3.45 -0.96 4.44
C GLY A 84 -2.58 -1.05 5.70
N THR A 85 -2.05 -2.23 6.03
CA THR A 85 -1.11 -2.43 7.15
C THR A 85 0.36 -2.15 6.80
N GLY A 86 0.69 -1.97 5.52
CA GLY A 86 2.06 -1.90 5.00
C GLY A 86 2.75 -3.25 4.88
N LEU A 87 2.08 -4.36 5.23
CA LEU A 87 2.60 -5.72 5.10
C LEU A 87 2.26 -6.32 3.71
N GLY A 88 2.67 -7.56 3.47
CA GLY A 88 2.33 -8.30 2.23
C GLY A 88 3.49 -8.45 1.24
N ASP A 89 4.65 -7.87 1.56
CA ASP A 89 5.91 -8.12 0.86
C ASP A 89 6.89 -8.81 1.84
N PRO A 90 7.35 -10.04 1.58
CA PRO A 90 8.28 -10.74 2.47
C PRO A 90 9.71 -10.16 2.45
N THR A 91 10.03 -9.26 1.52
CA THR A 91 11.35 -8.64 1.38
C THR A 91 11.47 -7.26 2.02
N GLN A 92 10.34 -6.70 2.47
CA GLN A 92 10.27 -5.35 3.02
C GLN A 92 9.47 -5.36 4.32
N SER A 93 9.87 -4.57 5.31
CA SER A 93 9.13 -4.46 6.58
C SER A 93 7.88 -3.59 6.46
N THR A 94 7.85 -2.70 5.47
CA THR A 94 6.73 -1.79 5.19
C THR A 94 6.77 -1.45 3.70
N LEU A 95 5.65 -1.67 3.02
CA LEU A 95 5.48 -1.34 1.61
C LEU A 95 4.84 0.06 1.48
N GLY A 96 5.54 0.95 0.82
CA GLY A 96 5.36 2.39 0.99
C GLY A 96 5.90 2.92 2.33
N SER A 97 5.96 4.22 2.58
CA SER A 97 5.34 5.32 1.82
C SER A 97 6.38 6.22 1.15
N GLY A 98 5.99 6.83 0.02
CA GLY A 98 6.72 7.93 -0.62
C GLY A 98 6.57 9.29 0.05
N GLY A 99 5.63 9.43 0.99
CA GLY A 99 5.46 10.63 1.84
C GLY A 99 4.94 11.89 1.13
N ALA A 100 4.57 11.78 -0.15
CA ALA A 100 4.00 12.89 -0.92
C ALA A 100 2.47 12.78 -1.00
N ASP A 101 1.81 13.87 -1.41
CA ASP A 101 0.35 13.91 -1.58
C ASP A 101 -0.12 13.24 -2.88
N PHE A 102 0.32 11.99 -3.04
CA PHE A 102 0.14 11.14 -4.22
C PHE A 102 -0.25 9.72 -3.81
N ASP A 103 -1.19 9.13 -4.52
CA ASP A 103 -1.60 7.73 -4.34
C ASP A 103 -2.05 7.19 -5.70
N PHE A 104 -1.41 6.10 -6.15
CA PHE A 104 -1.88 5.35 -7.31
C PHE A 104 -3.20 4.64 -6.99
N PHE A 105 -4.04 4.48 -7.99
CA PHE A 105 -5.27 3.70 -7.91
C PHE A 105 -5.17 2.46 -8.80
N PHE A 106 -4.83 1.32 -8.20
CA PHE A 106 -4.71 0.07 -8.93
C PHE A 106 -6.08 -0.45 -9.38
N ASN A 107 -6.34 -0.37 -10.68
CA ASN A 107 -7.64 -0.60 -11.30
C ASN A 107 -7.78 -2.01 -11.90
N GLY A 108 -6.80 -2.89 -11.67
CA GLY A 108 -6.81 -4.29 -12.12
C GLY A 108 -6.47 -4.48 -13.59
N GLU A 109 -7.07 -5.50 -14.20
CA GLU A 109 -6.80 -5.89 -15.59
C GLU A 109 -7.44 -4.93 -16.59
N ALA A 110 -6.82 -4.83 -17.76
CA ALA A 110 -7.30 -4.12 -18.94
C ALA A 110 -7.76 -5.10 -20.02
N GLY A 111 -8.68 -4.66 -20.88
CA GLY A 111 -9.15 -5.44 -22.03
C GLY A 111 -8.23 -5.36 -23.26
N GLY A 112 -7.16 -4.58 -23.20
CA GLY A 112 -6.19 -4.42 -24.29
C GLY A 112 -5.08 -3.43 -23.95
N ILE A 113 -4.11 -3.26 -24.86
CA ILE A 113 -2.91 -2.45 -24.67
C ILE A 113 -3.14 -0.94 -24.45
N GLY A 114 -4.36 -0.44 -24.65
CA GLY A 114 -4.69 0.98 -24.57
C GLY A 114 -3.97 1.90 -25.57
N SER A 115 -4.35 3.17 -25.51
CA SER A 115 -3.65 4.32 -26.09
C SER A 115 -2.47 4.73 -25.22
N THR A 116 -1.69 5.73 -25.65
CA THR A 116 -0.62 6.31 -24.82
C THR A 116 -1.13 6.99 -23.56
N ASN A 117 -2.46 7.16 -23.40
CA ASN A 117 -3.12 8.00 -22.41
C ASN A 117 -3.97 7.19 -21.41
N ASP A 118 -3.95 5.87 -21.50
CA ASP A 118 -4.94 5.03 -20.80
C ASP A 118 -4.41 4.46 -19.46
N ASN A 119 -3.20 4.84 -19.04
CA ASN A 119 -2.51 4.39 -17.83
C ASN A 119 -2.34 2.86 -17.76
N ILE A 120 -2.00 2.25 -18.90
CA ILE A 120 -1.90 0.79 -19.05
C ILE A 120 -0.45 0.33 -19.14
N ILE A 121 -0.13 -0.72 -18.38
CA ILE A 121 1.11 -1.49 -18.45
C ILE A 121 0.89 -2.69 -19.36
N SER A 122 1.77 -2.90 -20.34
CA SER A 122 1.62 -4.00 -21.29
C SER A 122 2.92 -4.38 -22.00
N ALA A 123 2.97 -5.60 -22.52
CA ALA A 123 4.15 -6.16 -23.15
C ALA A 123 4.34 -5.72 -24.62
N LEU A 124 5.61 -5.54 -25.01
CA LEU A 124 6.14 -5.48 -26.38
C LEU A 124 6.99 -6.71 -26.66
N HIS A 125 6.99 -7.19 -27.90
CA HIS A 125 7.56 -8.50 -28.21
C HIS A 125 9.10 -8.57 -28.17
N SER A 126 9.83 -7.50 -28.49
CA SER A 126 11.31 -7.54 -28.41
C SER A 126 11.95 -6.16 -28.32
N SER A 127 12.96 -6.03 -27.47
CA SER A 127 13.70 -4.79 -27.19
C SER A 127 14.75 -4.42 -28.25
N GLY A 128 15.19 -5.38 -29.08
CA GLY A 128 16.38 -5.17 -29.92
C GLY A 128 17.68 -4.95 -29.13
N GLY A 129 17.63 -5.09 -27.78
CA GLY A 129 18.73 -5.05 -26.84
C GLY A 129 18.85 -3.75 -26.02
N GLY A 130 19.04 -3.90 -24.70
CA GLY A 130 19.57 -2.87 -23.79
C GLY A 130 18.57 -2.05 -22.97
N VAL A 131 17.26 -2.21 -23.21
CA VAL A 131 16.18 -1.55 -22.45
C VAL A 131 15.12 -2.60 -22.15
N CYS A 132 14.66 -2.68 -20.90
CA CYS A 132 13.65 -3.66 -20.46
C CYS A 132 12.25 -3.06 -20.41
N ALA A 133 12.12 -1.80 -20.00
CA ALA A 133 10.87 -1.10 -19.98
C ALA A 133 11.09 0.38 -20.31
N PHE A 134 10.01 1.05 -20.68
CA PHE A 134 10.00 2.50 -20.83
C PHE A 134 8.57 3.02 -20.73
N LEU A 135 8.48 4.29 -20.34
CA LEU A 135 7.24 5.03 -20.33
C LEU A 135 7.02 5.79 -21.64
N GLU A 136 5.86 5.60 -22.26
CA GLU A 136 5.34 6.45 -23.31
C GLU A 136 4.49 7.54 -22.66
N LEU A 137 5.04 8.76 -22.62
CA LEU A 137 4.37 9.93 -22.06
C LEU A 137 3.42 10.58 -23.10
N PRO A 138 2.17 10.83 -22.74
CA PRO A 138 1.42 11.99 -23.17
C PRO A 138 1.53 13.05 -22.07
N SER A 139 2.17 14.17 -22.40
CA SER A 139 2.58 15.20 -21.45
C SER A 139 1.44 16.00 -20.77
N SER A 140 0.20 15.48 -20.73
CA SER A 140 -0.94 16.17 -20.11
C SER A 140 -2.19 15.32 -19.83
N ASP A 141 -2.27 14.06 -20.25
CA ASP A 141 -3.53 13.28 -20.20
C ASP A 141 -3.21 11.77 -20.19
N GLY A 142 -2.53 11.31 -19.15
CA GLY A 142 -2.25 9.88 -18.89
C GLY A 142 -0.83 9.42 -19.18
N TRP A 143 -0.64 8.11 -19.35
CA TRP A 143 0.62 7.46 -19.72
C TRP A 143 0.39 6.03 -20.23
N ARG A 144 1.38 5.43 -20.88
CA ARG A 144 1.41 4.00 -21.16
C ARG A 144 2.80 3.46 -20.88
N LEU A 145 2.89 2.36 -20.15
CA LEU A 145 4.17 1.73 -19.83
C LEU A 145 4.32 0.48 -20.67
N ARG A 146 5.47 0.36 -21.35
CA ARG A 146 5.77 -0.76 -22.23
C ARG A 146 6.95 -1.54 -21.66
N ILE A 147 6.75 -2.83 -21.45
CA ILE A 147 7.78 -3.76 -21.01
C ILE A 147 8.12 -4.69 -22.18
N TYR A 148 9.39 -4.93 -22.44
CA TYR A 148 9.79 -5.90 -23.44
C TYR A 148 9.73 -7.32 -22.87
N ASP A 149 8.93 -8.16 -23.53
CA ASP A 149 8.68 -9.56 -23.19
C ASP A 149 9.89 -10.49 -23.46
N ASP A 150 10.98 -9.95 -24.03
CA ASP A 150 12.26 -10.65 -24.16
C ASP A 150 13.28 -10.25 -23.08
N CYS A 151 12.93 -9.32 -22.18
CA CYS A 151 13.72 -9.03 -21.00
C CYS A 151 13.53 -10.14 -19.95
N PRO A 152 14.62 -10.69 -19.36
CA PRO A 152 14.53 -11.82 -18.44
C PRO A 152 13.97 -11.38 -17.08
N LEU A 153 12.66 -11.37 -16.91
CA LEU A 153 11.97 -10.85 -15.73
C LEU A 153 11.51 -11.97 -14.79
N ASP A 154 11.36 -11.64 -13.50
CA ASP A 154 10.85 -12.54 -12.45
C ASP A 154 9.79 -11.82 -11.60
N ASP A 155 8.63 -12.45 -11.41
CA ASP A 155 7.51 -11.97 -10.56
C ASP A 155 7.60 -12.46 -9.10
N GLY A 156 8.64 -13.24 -8.79
CA GLY A 156 8.76 -13.98 -7.55
C GLY A 156 8.71 -13.09 -6.31
N PRO A 157 8.10 -13.58 -5.20
CA PRO A 157 7.97 -12.78 -3.99
C PRO A 157 9.32 -12.61 -3.27
N GLY A 158 10.29 -13.49 -3.52
CA GLY A 158 11.66 -13.43 -2.99
C GLY A 158 12.63 -12.72 -3.93
N PHE A 159 13.93 -12.99 -3.79
CA PHE A 159 14.93 -12.52 -4.75
C PHE A 159 14.73 -13.21 -6.11
N PRO A 160 14.96 -12.51 -7.23
CA PRO A 160 14.88 -13.10 -8.56
C PRO A 160 15.90 -14.22 -8.72
N ASP A 161 15.58 -15.21 -9.55
CA ASP A 161 16.54 -16.26 -9.90
C ASP A 161 17.79 -15.68 -10.58
N PRO A 162 18.98 -16.31 -10.43
CA PRO A 162 20.22 -15.77 -10.99
C PRO A 162 20.14 -15.48 -12.50
N GLY A 163 20.31 -14.22 -12.87
CA GLY A 163 20.27 -13.75 -14.26
C GLY A 163 18.90 -13.22 -14.70
N LEU A 164 17.89 -13.26 -13.83
CA LEU A 164 16.63 -12.55 -14.01
C LEU A 164 16.67 -11.17 -13.33
N ILE A 165 15.75 -10.31 -13.73
CA ILE A 165 15.53 -8.96 -13.22
C ILE A 165 14.22 -8.97 -12.43
N ASP A 166 14.27 -8.39 -11.24
CA ASP A 166 13.11 -8.25 -10.38
C ASP A 166 12.05 -7.34 -11.01
N LEU A 167 10.87 -7.91 -11.32
CA LEU A 167 9.78 -7.14 -11.92
C LEU A 167 9.29 -6.04 -10.97
N GLN A 168 9.15 -6.33 -9.68
CA GLN A 168 8.63 -5.37 -8.72
C GLN A 168 9.51 -4.10 -8.69
N GLY A 169 10.81 -4.25 -8.46
CA GLY A 169 11.74 -3.12 -8.43
C GLY A 169 11.89 -2.41 -9.78
N LEU A 170 11.89 -3.14 -10.90
CA LEU A 170 11.85 -2.51 -12.23
C LEU A 170 10.60 -1.64 -12.38
N MET A 171 9.44 -2.15 -11.98
CA MET A 171 8.19 -1.43 -12.07
C MET A 171 8.12 -0.24 -11.12
N THR A 172 8.73 -0.33 -9.94
CA THR A 172 8.81 0.82 -9.03
C THR A 172 9.58 1.97 -9.69
N HIS A 173 10.69 1.67 -10.37
CA HIS A 173 11.46 2.66 -11.15
C HIS A 173 10.64 3.28 -12.28
N GLU A 174 10.04 2.46 -13.14
CA GLU A 174 9.33 2.95 -14.32
C GLU A 174 8.07 3.75 -13.94
N LEU A 175 7.38 3.37 -12.86
CA LEU A 175 6.27 4.16 -12.32
C LEU A 175 6.73 5.52 -11.81
N GLY A 176 7.95 5.65 -11.28
CA GLY A 176 8.50 6.97 -10.94
C GLY A 176 8.60 7.92 -12.14
N HIS A 177 8.87 7.40 -13.34
CA HIS A 177 8.76 8.19 -14.57
C HIS A 177 7.33 8.64 -14.85
N ALA A 178 6.31 7.81 -14.57
CA ALA A 178 4.91 8.17 -14.76
C ALA A 178 4.50 9.33 -13.84
N LEU A 179 5.15 9.41 -12.68
CA LEU A 179 4.95 10.50 -11.73
C LEU A 179 5.64 11.79 -12.13
N GLY A 180 6.51 11.79 -13.15
CA GLY A 180 7.25 12.97 -13.60
C GLY A 180 8.69 13.05 -13.11
N LEU A 181 9.21 12.01 -12.46
CA LEU A 181 10.61 11.93 -12.05
C LEU A 181 11.48 11.50 -13.22
N GLY A 182 12.61 12.17 -13.41
CA GLY A 182 13.68 11.71 -14.29
C GLY A 182 14.67 10.80 -13.54
N HIS A 183 15.68 10.31 -14.25
CA HIS A 183 16.74 9.54 -13.59
C HIS A 183 17.47 10.38 -12.54
N SER A 184 17.72 9.78 -11.38
CA SER A 184 18.58 10.33 -10.35
C SER A 184 20.05 10.07 -10.66
N SER A 185 20.90 10.96 -10.16
CA SER A 185 22.35 10.79 -10.18
C SER A 185 22.90 10.06 -8.93
N VAL A 186 22.04 9.69 -7.98
CA VAL A 186 22.41 8.96 -6.75
C VAL A 186 22.45 7.45 -7.03
N PRO A 187 23.62 6.80 -6.96
CA PRO A 187 23.69 5.35 -7.09
C PRO A 187 22.89 4.65 -5.99
N GLY A 188 22.01 3.73 -6.38
CA GLY A 188 21.18 2.97 -5.46
C GLY A 188 19.81 3.59 -5.16
N SER A 189 19.52 4.81 -5.64
CA SER A 189 18.14 5.31 -5.61
C SER A 189 17.25 4.47 -6.53
N THR A 190 15.95 4.45 -6.24
CA THR A 190 14.96 3.80 -7.11
C THR A 190 15.06 4.35 -8.51
N MET A 191 15.16 5.68 -8.66
CA MET A 191 15.25 6.36 -9.95
C MET A 191 16.65 6.35 -10.57
N TYR A 192 17.61 5.56 -10.08
CA TYR A 192 18.93 5.48 -10.70
C TYR A 192 18.85 4.75 -12.06
N GLY A 193 19.41 5.35 -13.12
CA GLY A 193 19.24 4.84 -14.49
C GLY A 193 19.92 3.51 -14.84
N ILE A 194 20.54 2.81 -13.87
CA ILE A 194 21.15 1.49 -14.06
C ILE A 194 20.79 0.60 -12.87
N LEU A 195 19.79 -0.26 -13.04
CA LEU A 195 19.16 -1.01 -11.94
C LEU A 195 19.83 -2.35 -11.57
N GLY A 196 20.70 -2.91 -12.41
CA GLY A 196 21.26 -4.23 -12.14
C GLY A 196 20.17 -5.33 -12.16
N ASP A 197 19.98 -6.01 -11.03
CA ASP A 197 18.90 -7.00 -10.83
C ASP A 197 17.58 -6.36 -10.36
N ALA A 198 17.55 -5.04 -10.19
CA ALA A 198 16.42 -4.22 -9.76
C ALA A 198 15.88 -4.46 -8.34
N VAL A 199 16.44 -5.39 -7.57
CA VAL A 199 15.94 -5.71 -6.22
C VAL A 199 16.01 -4.49 -5.28
N SER A 200 17.08 -3.69 -5.37
CA SER A 200 17.23 -2.50 -4.54
C SER A 200 16.23 -1.39 -4.87
N ALA A 201 15.56 -1.46 -6.02
CA ALA A 201 14.55 -0.48 -6.44
C ALA A 201 13.14 -0.84 -5.93
N ARG A 202 12.97 -1.93 -5.17
CA ARG A 202 11.67 -2.27 -4.56
C ARG A 202 11.15 -1.24 -3.57
N SER A 203 12.04 -0.47 -2.93
CA SER A 203 11.72 0.58 -1.95
C SER A 203 12.21 1.95 -2.42
N LEU A 204 11.55 3.03 -1.97
CA LEU A 204 11.97 4.40 -2.25
C LEU A 204 13.10 4.89 -1.35
N GLU A 205 14.15 5.44 -1.94
CA GLU A 205 15.22 6.12 -1.21
C GLU A 205 14.86 7.59 -0.92
N ALA A 206 15.62 8.22 -0.03
CA ALA A 206 15.37 9.60 0.38
C ALA A 206 15.40 10.61 -0.79
N ASP A 207 16.19 10.35 -1.84
CA ASP A 207 16.26 11.18 -3.04
C ASP A 207 14.98 11.06 -3.90
N ASP A 208 14.43 9.84 -4.00
CA ASP A 208 13.17 9.57 -4.72
C ASP A 208 11.98 10.23 -4.01
N GLN A 209 11.92 10.10 -2.68
CA GLN A 209 10.90 10.75 -1.85
C GLN A 209 10.97 12.28 -1.94
N ALA A 210 12.18 12.85 -1.96
CA ALA A 210 12.37 14.30 -2.09
C ALA A 210 11.85 14.82 -3.43
N GLY A 211 12.16 14.12 -4.54
CA GLY A 211 11.64 14.47 -5.86
C GLY A 211 10.11 14.36 -5.93
N LEU A 212 9.55 13.29 -5.36
CA LEU A 212 8.10 13.10 -5.32
C LEU A 212 7.39 14.19 -4.52
N GLN A 213 7.90 14.52 -3.34
CA GLN A 213 7.37 15.58 -2.48
C GLN A 213 7.54 16.98 -3.12
N PHE A 214 8.55 17.17 -3.96
CA PHE A 214 8.67 18.40 -4.74
C PHE A 214 7.54 18.55 -5.77
N LEU A 215 7.17 17.47 -6.45
CA LEU A 215 6.11 17.47 -7.46
C LEU A 215 4.71 17.58 -6.86
N TYR A 216 4.41 16.78 -5.84
CA TYR A 216 3.05 16.62 -5.32
C TYR A 216 2.82 17.29 -3.96
N GLY A 217 3.87 17.83 -3.34
CA GLY A 217 3.83 18.32 -1.97
C GLY A 217 3.94 17.18 -0.95
N VAL A 218 4.30 17.54 0.29
CA VAL A 218 4.35 16.59 1.42
C VAL A 218 2.93 16.25 1.85
N ALA A 219 2.66 14.96 2.09
CA ALA A 219 1.36 14.52 2.58
C ALA A 219 1.06 15.09 3.98
N ASP A 220 -0.07 15.78 4.13
CA ASP A 220 -0.59 16.17 5.44
C ASP A 220 -1.62 15.14 5.94
N LEU A 221 -1.12 14.12 6.63
CA LEU A 221 -1.93 13.04 7.22
C LEU A 221 -2.86 13.54 8.34
N THR A 222 -2.82 14.81 8.72
CA THR A 222 -3.79 15.40 9.65
C THR A 222 -5.08 15.87 8.98
N VAL A 223 -5.06 16.05 7.65
CA VAL A 223 -6.24 16.48 6.86
C VAL A 223 -6.62 15.47 5.78
N LYS A 224 -5.67 14.71 5.24
CA LYS A 224 -5.93 13.70 4.21
C LYS A 224 -6.80 12.56 4.77
N PRO A 225 -7.89 12.16 4.09
CA PRO A 225 -8.69 11.02 4.52
C PRO A 225 -7.82 9.77 4.54
N GLN A 226 -8.00 8.93 5.54
CA GLN A 226 -7.24 7.68 5.67
C GLN A 226 -8.20 6.56 6.02
N VAL A 227 -8.03 5.44 5.34
CA VAL A 227 -8.74 4.20 5.57
C VAL A 227 -7.88 3.31 6.45
N HIS A 228 -8.39 3.04 7.64
CA HIS A 228 -7.73 2.14 8.57
C HIS A 228 -8.23 0.70 8.44
N ALA A 229 -9.50 0.53 8.09
CA ALA A 229 -10.06 -0.79 7.82
C ALA A 229 -11.36 -0.68 7.01
N VAL A 230 -11.61 -1.72 6.22
CA VAL A 230 -12.93 -2.01 5.66
C VAL A 230 -13.48 -3.21 6.43
N LEU A 231 -14.75 -3.13 6.84
CA LEU A 231 -15.42 -4.15 7.63
C LEU A 231 -16.70 -4.61 6.92
N GLY A 232 -17.05 -5.88 7.07
CA GLY A 232 -18.31 -6.44 6.59
C GLY A 232 -18.08 -7.44 5.46
N ASP A 233 -18.97 -7.42 4.48
CA ASP A 233 -18.95 -8.29 3.31
C ASP A 233 -18.82 -7.42 2.06
N THR A 234 -17.75 -7.63 1.29
CA THR A 234 -17.44 -6.88 0.06
C THR A 234 -18.11 -7.44 -1.18
N GLY A 235 -18.94 -8.47 -1.03
CA GLY A 235 -19.74 -9.01 -2.11
C GLY A 235 -20.77 -7.99 -2.64
N PRO A 236 -21.23 -8.16 -3.89
CA PRO A 236 -22.22 -7.26 -4.48
C PRO A 236 -23.52 -7.17 -3.65
N GLY A 237 -24.03 -5.95 -3.47
CA GLY A 237 -25.26 -5.67 -2.72
C GLY A 237 -25.13 -5.71 -1.20
N GLN A 238 -23.93 -5.94 -0.66
CA GLN A 238 -23.71 -6.09 0.77
C GLN A 238 -23.38 -4.78 1.48
N ALA A 239 -23.63 -4.73 2.78
CA ALA A 239 -23.29 -3.59 3.61
C ALA A 239 -21.84 -3.68 4.11
N ILE A 240 -21.11 -2.58 3.97
CA ILE A 240 -19.76 -2.42 4.51
C ILE A 240 -19.67 -1.18 5.41
N THR A 241 -18.70 -1.20 6.30
CA THR A 241 -18.25 -0.03 7.06
C THR A 241 -16.81 0.25 6.71
N ILE A 242 -16.49 1.50 6.43
CA ILE A 242 -15.12 1.99 6.29
C ILE A 242 -14.78 2.75 7.57
N LEU A 243 -13.74 2.32 8.26
CA LEU A 243 -13.17 2.98 9.43
C LEU A 243 -11.92 3.73 9.01
N GLY A 244 -11.72 4.91 9.60
CA GLY A 244 -10.69 5.81 9.13
C GLY A 244 -10.55 7.05 9.99
N ARG A 245 -9.98 8.09 9.40
CA ARG A 245 -9.95 9.45 9.96
C ARG A 245 -10.05 10.47 8.84
N ASN A 246 -10.35 11.70 9.24
CA ASN A 246 -10.41 12.88 8.36
C ASN A 246 -11.44 12.78 7.22
N PHE A 247 -12.43 11.89 7.33
CA PHE A 247 -13.56 11.90 6.41
C PHE A 247 -14.39 13.17 6.62
N ALA A 248 -14.79 13.83 5.53
CA ALA A 248 -15.64 15.00 5.61
C ALA A 248 -16.98 14.64 6.25
N GLY A 249 -17.63 15.60 6.93
CA GLY A 249 -18.94 15.35 7.55
C GLY A 249 -20.01 14.90 6.55
N ASN A 250 -19.92 15.38 5.30
CA ASN A 250 -20.74 14.99 4.16
C ASN A 250 -19.95 15.15 2.85
N GLY A 251 -20.44 14.53 1.78
CA GLY A 251 -19.89 14.73 0.44
C GLY A 251 -18.74 13.79 0.09
N ASN A 252 -18.45 12.78 0.93
CA ASN A 252 -17.42 11.79 0.62
C ASN A 252 -17.87 10.89 -0.53
N GLU A 253 -16.92 10.34 -1.26
CA GLU A 253 -17.15 9.30 -2.26
C GLU A 253 -16.23 8.11 -1.99
N ILE A 254 -16.73 6.90 -2.24
CA ILE A 254 -15.92 5.69 -2.23
C ILE A 254 -15.60 5.34 -3.68
N TRP A 255 -14.32 5.26 -4.00
CA TRP A 255 -13.83 4.94 -5.33
C TRP A 255 -13.33 3.50 -5.31
N LEU A 256 -13.92 2.66 -6.17
CA LEU A 256 -13.63 1.23 -6.32
C LEU A 256 -13.18 0.94 -7.74
N ASN A 257 -12.47 -0.17 -7.93
CA ASN A 257 -12.12 -0.64 -9.26
C ASN A 257 -13.37 -0.88 -10.09
N ARG A 258 -13.42 -0.27 -11.28
CA ARG A 258 -14.52 -0.48 -12.21
C ARG A 258 -14.30 -1.78 -12.98
N ASP A 259 -15.33 -2.62 -13.03
CA ASP A 259 -15.24 -3.84 -13.81
C ASP A 259 -15.07 -3.57 -15.32
N LEU A 260 -14.42 -4.49 -16.03
CA LEU A 260 -14.19 -4.35 -17.47
C LEU A 260 -15.47 -4.40 -18.30
N LEU A 261 -16.56 -4.97 -17.76
CA LEU A 261 -17.84 -5.06 -18.44
C LEU A 261 -18.47 -3.67 -18.62
N ASP A 262 -18.38 -2.83 -17.58
CA ASP A 262 -18.98 -1.51 -17.52
C ASP A 262 -17.97 -0.38 -17.83
N GLY A 263 -16.66 -0.62 -17.65
CA GLY A 263 -15.57 0.36 -17.89
C GLY A 263 -14.97 0.38 -19.30
N GLY A 264 -15.26 -0.64 -20.12
CA GLY A 264 -14.62 -0.79 -21.43
C GLY A 264 -13.16 -1.26 -21.36
N PRO A 265 -12.46 -1.40 -22.50
CA PRO A 265 -11.14 -2.08 -22.55
C PRO A 265 -9.99 -1.32 -21.90
N ALA A 266 -10.10 -0.01 -21.70
CA ALA A 266 -9.17 0.78 -20.89
C ALA A 266 -9.64 0.90 -19.43
N GLY A 267 -10.84 0.40 -19.13
CA GLY A 267 -11.45 0.34 -17.81
C GLY A 267 -11.77 1.67 -17.11
N GLY A 268 -11.28 2.81 -17.63
CA GLY A 268 -11.78 4.16 -17.35
C GLY A 268 -11.73 4.61 -15.89
N GLU A 269 -12.41 5.72 -15.61
CA GLU A 269 -12.50 6.29 -14.25
C GLU A 269 -13.02 5.29 -13.22
N ALA A 270 -12.53 5.39 -11.98
CA ALA A 270 -12.99 4.61 -10.84
C ALA A 270 -14.52 4.53 -10.72
N PHE A 271 -15.03 3.41 -10.20
CA PHE A 271 -16.43 3.29 -9.82
C PHE A 271 -16.68 4.09 -8.54
N ARG A 272 -17.48 5.16 -8.64
CA ARG A 272 -17.71 6.09 -7.52
C ARG A 272 -19.06 5.84 -6.84
N ILE A 273 -19.06 5.72 -5.53
CA ILE A 273 -20.25 5.62 -4.68
C ILE A 273 -20.33 6.86 -3.80
N GLY A 274 -21.35 7.70 -4.02
CA GLY A 274 -21.57 8.88 -3.20
C GLY A 274 -22.60 9.85 -3.78
N PRO A 275 -22.78 11.01 -3.15
CA PRO A 275 -22.08 11.48 -1.94
C PRO A 275 -22.55 10.75 -0.66
N LEU A 276 -21.65 10.55 0.30
CA LEU A 276 -21.90 9.86 1.58
C LEU A 276 -21.59 10.75 2.80
N PRO A 277 -22.40 10.65 3.87
CA PRO A 277 -22.07 11.21 5.17
C PRO A 277 -20.98 10.38 5.87
N SER A 278 -20.21 11.02 6.74
CA SER A 278 -19.43 10.31 7.75
C SER A 278 -20.06 10.48 9.14
N SER A 279 -19.69 9.60 10.06
CA SER A 279 -20.09 9.62 11.46
C SER A 279 -18.85 9.52 12.37
N GLN A 280 -19.07 9.59 13.69
CA GLN A 280 -18.00 9.55 14.70
C GLN A 280 -16.90 10.61 14.44
N SER A 281 -17.32 11.82 14.06
CA SER A 281 -16.42 12.94 13.78
C SER A 281 -15.40 12.63 12.67
N GLY A 282 -15.85 12.04 11.56
CA GLY A 282 -15.01 11.77 10.40
C GLY A 282 -14.21 10.48 10.48
N GLN A 283 -14.62 9.53 11.33
CA GLN A 283 -13.90 8.26 11.54
C GLN A 283 -14.61 7.06 10.91
N ARG A 284 -15.82 7.25 10.36
CA ARG A 284 -16.66 6.14 9.93
C ARG A 284 -17.58 6.51 8.78
N ILE A 285 -17.58 5.70 7.72
CA ILE A 285 -18.56 5.73 6.63
C ILE A 285 -19.27 4.37 6.58
N ASP A 286 -20.59 4.37 6.51
CA ASP A 286 -21.40 3.17 6.32
C ASP A 286 -22.11 3.26 4.97
N LEU A 287 -22.04 2.19 4.18
CA LEU A 287 -22.66 2.12 2.86
C LEU A 287 -23.13 0.71 2.51
N VAL A 288 -23.95 0.63 1.48
CA VAL A 288 -24.31 -0.62 0.81
C VAL A 288 -23.66 -0.59 -0.57
N LEU A 289 -22.87 -1.62 -0.88
CA LEU A 289 -22.25 -1.79 -2.18
C LEU A 289 -23.32 -2.00 -3.26
N PRO A 290 -23.11 -1.51 -4.49
CA PRO A 290 -23.95 -1.82 -5.63
C PRO A 290 -24.02 -3.32 -5.92
N ALA A 291 -25.00 -3.75 -6.72
CA ALA A 291 -25.13 -5.16 -7.12
C ALA A 291 -24.17 -5.57 -8.26
N SER A 292 -23.49 -4.63 -8.91
CA SER A 292 -22.54 -4.84 -10.00
C SER A 292 -21.74 -3.55 -10.28
N GLY A 293 -20.77 -3.60 -11.20
CA GLY A 293 -20.02 -2.45 -11.71
C GLY A 293 -18.64 -2.26 -11.08
N PHE A 294 -18.26 -3.12 -10.14
CA PHE A 294 -16.96 -3.08 -9.48
C PHE A 294 -16.34 -4.47 -9.31
N GLU A 295 -15.03 -4.51 -9.18
CA GLU A 295 -14.24 -5.73 -9.01
C GLU A 295 -13.16 -5.56 -7.92
N ALA A 296 -12.32 -6.58 -7.73
CA ALA A 296 -11.26 -6.56 -6.74
C ALA A 296 -10.13 -5.57 -7.12
N GLY A 297 -9.41 -5.11 -6.11
CA GLY A 297 -8.21 -4.29 -6.21
C GLY A 297 -8.20 -3.21 -5.13
N ALA A 298 -8.33 -1.92 -5.48
CA ALA A 298 -8.21 -0.83 -4.53
C ALA A 298 -9.56 -0.18 -4.14
N LEU A 299 -9.61 0.35 -2.92
CA LEU A 299 -10.61 1.27 -2.41
C LEU A 299 -9.94 2.56 -1.97
N GLN A 300 -10.44 3.69 -2.45
CA GLN A 300 -10.06 5.02 -1.96
C GLN A 300 -11.28 5.78 -1.46
N VAL A 301 -11.06 6.61 -0.43
CA VAL A 301 -12.04 7.58 0.03
C VAL A 301 -11.66 8.94 -0.51
N TRP A 302 -12.50 9.49 -1.37
CA TRP A 302 -12.43 10.90 -1.72
C TRP A 302 -13.25 11.73 -0.73
N SER A 303 -12.67 12.83 -0.27
CA SER A 303 -13.30 13.83 0.58
C SER A 303 -13.25 15.19 -0.11
N PRO A 304 -14.28 16.05 0.04
CA PRO A 304 -14.32 17.40 -0.53
C PRO A 304 -13.40 18.39 0.20
N VAL A 305 -12.15 17.99 0.45
CA VAL A 305 -11.06 18.87 0.91
C VAL A 305 -10.23 19.32 -0.31
N PRO A 306 -9.69 20.55 -0.33
CA PRO A 306 -8.93 21.03 -1.48
C PRO A 306 -7.57 20.32 -1.66
N GLY A 307 -7.13 20.12 -2.90
CA GLY A 307 -5.76 19.67 -3.26
C GLY A 307 -5.61 18.16 -3.42
N GLY A 308 -4.36 17.66 -3.46
CA GLY A 308 -4.03 16.22 -3.53
C GLY A 308 -4.52 15.43 -2.32
N SER A 309 -4.73 16.13 -1.20
CA SER A 309 -5.16 15.57 0.09
C SER A 309 -6.64 15.19 0.08
N ALA A 310 -7.31 15.32 -1.07
CA ALA A 310 -8.70 14.96 -1.26
C ALA A 310 -8.92 13.45 -1.28
N ILE A 311 -7.91 12.65 -1.61
CA ILE A 311 -8.05 11.20 -1.75
C ILE A 311 -7.22 10.47 -0.68
N SER A 312 -7.68 9.32 -0.22
CA SER A 312 -6.92 8.46 0.70
C SER A 312 -5.87 7.62 -0.04
N GLU A 313 -5.02 6.96 0.72
CA GLU A 313 -4.27 5.81 0.23
C GLU A 313 -5.21 4.73 -0.37
N ALA A 314 -4.67 3.94 -1.29
CA ALA A 314 -5.39 2.86 -1.98
C ALA A 314 -5.51 1.62 -1.08
N HIS A 315 -6.53 1.57 -0.24
CA HIS A 315 -6.76 0.46 0.67
C HIS A 315 -7.12 -0.83 -0.10
N PRO A 316 -6.62 -2.00 0.31
CA PRO A 316 -6.98 -3.27 -0.32
C PRO A 316 -8.48 -3.57 -0.30
N PHE A 317 -9.04 -4.04 -1.41
CA PHE A 317 -10.48 -4.32 -1.56
C PHE A 317 -10.75 -5.60 -2.39
N PRO A 318 -11.17 -6.71 -1.76
CA PRO A 318 -11.24 -8.02 -2.41
C PRO A 318 -12.49 -8.28 -3.26
N ALA A 319 -13.57 -7.50 -3.13
CA ALA A 319 -14.83 -7.63 -3.89
C ALA A 319 -15.46 -9.05 -3.95
N THR A 320 -15.14 -9.94 -3.03
CA THR A 320 -15.39 -11.40 -3.18
C THR A 320 -16.18 -12.02 -2.04
N GLY A 321 -16.58 -11.25 -1.03
CA GLY A 321 -17.36 -11.76 0.10
C GLY A 321 -16.93 -11.18 1.45
N PRO A 322 -17.18 -11.92 2.55
CA PRO A 322 -16.75 -11.53 3.90
C PRO A 322 -15.26 -11.24 3.95
N LEU A 323 -14.88 -10.12 4.57
CA LEU A 323 -13.49 -9.73 4.73
C LEU A 323 -12.75 -10.60 5.73
N VAL A 324 -11.52 -10.95 5.37
CA VAL A 324 -10.45 -11.57 6.17
C VAL A 324 -9.41 -10.49 6.52
N ASP A 325 -8.59 -10.69 7.55
CA ASP A 325 -7.54 -9.79 8.04
C ASP A 325 -7.98 -8.36 8.43
N SER A 326 -9.23 -8.21 8.86
CA SER A 326 -9.84 -6.91 9.13
C SER A 326 -9.40 -6.22 10.43
N VAL A 327 -8.68 -6.93 11.29
CA VAL A 327 -8.10 -6.43 12.55
C VAL A 327 -6.58 -6.42 12.42
N ARG A 328 -5.92 -5.37 12.90
CA ARG A 328 -4.46 -5.36 12.97
C ARG A 328 -4.01 -5.95 14.30
N LEU A 329 -3.14 -6.95 14.28
CA LEU A 329 -2.52 -7.58 15.44
C LEU A 329 -1.00 -7.44 15.37
N GLU A 330 -0.41 -6.81 16.37
CA GLU A 330 1.03 -6.58 16.47
C GLU A 330 1.55 -6.80 17.89
N GLY A 331 2.86 -6.98 18.02
CA GLY A 331 3.52 -7.11 19.32
C GLY A 331 4.91 -7.70 19.20
N ASP A 332 5.42 -8.24 20.31
CA ASP A 332 6.80 -8.75 20.38
C ASP A 332 7.03 -9.87 19.35
N GLN A 333 8.10 -9.80 18.56
CA GLN A 333 8.44 -10.85 17.58
C GLN A 333 9.46 -11.86 18.12
N GLU A 334 10.16 -11.54 19.21
CA GLU A 334 11.05 -12.43 19.93
C GLU A 334 10.89 -12.23 21.44
N VAL A 335 10.70 -13.32 22.20
CA VAL A 335 10.53 -13.25 23.66
C VAL A 335 11.26 -14.40 24.33
N GLN A 336 11.99 -14.12 25.42
CA GLN A 336 12.64 -15.16 26.22
C GLN A 336 11.65 -15.87 27.14
N VAL A 337 11.88 -17.17 27.37
CA VAL A 337 11.19 -17.91 28.44
C VAL A 337 11.28 -17.14 29.76
N GLY A 338 10.14 -17.08 30.47
CA GLY A 338 10.00 -16.36 31.72
C GLY A 338 9.72 -14.85 31.58
N GLN A 339 9.77 -14.29 30.38
CA GLN A 339 9.25 -12.94 30.09
C GLN A 339 7.79 -12.99 29.65
N SER A 340 7.10 -11.86 29.80
CA SER A 340 5.77 -11.66 29.24
C SER A 340 5.88 -11.17 27.80
N LEU A 341 4.95 -11.63 26.98
CA LEU A 341 4.67 -11.15 25.63
C LEU A 341 3.61 -10.05 25.69
N SER A 342 3.74 -9.01 24.89
CA SER A 342 2.77 -7.93 24.71
C SER A 342 2.20 -7.94 23.29
N LEU A 343 0.88 -7.79 23.18
CA LEU A 343 0.15 -7.66 21.92
C LEU A 343 -0.77 -6.44 21.97
N GLU A 344 -0.85 -5.74 20.85
CA GLU A 344 -1.74 -4.62 20.58
C GLU A 344 -2.62 -4.95 19.38
N MET A 345 -3.87 -4.54 19.46
CA MET A 345 -4.90 -4.79 18.46
C MET A 345 -5.52 -3.47 18.05
N GLN A 346 -5.69 -3.26 16.75
CA GLN A 346 -6.30 -2.07 16.19
C GLN A 346 -7.39 -2.45 15.18
N PHE A 347 -8.32 -1.52 14.97
CA PHE A 347 -9.39 -1.63 13.97
C PHE A 347 -10.41 -2.74 14.24
N GLY A 348 -10.43 -3.27 15.46
CA GLY A 348 -11.46 -4.19 15.92
C GLY A 348 -12.85 -3.55 15.95
N PRO A 349 -13.93 -4.34 15.81
CA PRO A 349 -15.29 -3.85 16.00
C PRO A 349 -15.48 -3.25 17.40
N PRO A 350 -15.87 -1.96 17.52
CA PRO A 350 -16.01 -1.32 18.83
C PRO A 350 -16.93 -2.08 19.77
N SER A 351 -16.49 -2.26 21.02
CA SER A 351 -17.22 -2.97 22.09
C SER A 351 -17.56 -4.44 21.80
N GLN A 352 -16.94 -5.07 20.79
CA GLN A 352 -17.11 -6.50 20.55
C GLN A 352 -16.05 -7.32 21.28
N ILE A 353 -16.41 -8.57 21.59
CA ILE A 353 -15.50 -9.53 22.22
C ILE A 353 -14.52 -10.04 21.18
N TRP A 354 -13.25 -10.08 21.56
CA TRP A 354 -12.20 -10.73 20.79
C TRP A 354 -11.63 -11.94 21.52
N ALA A 355 -11.07 -12.87 20.74
CA ALA A 355 -10.41 -14.08 21.20
C ALA A 355 -9.07 -14.21 20.49
N LEU A 356 -7.97 -14.31 21.24
CA LEU A 356 -6.66 -14.62 20.68
C LEU A 356 -6.49 -16.13 20.58
N TRP A 357 -6.23 -16.60 19.36
CA TRP A 357 -5.92 -17.99 19.04
C TRP A 357 -4.45 -18.10 18.65
N VAL A 358 -3.86 -19.26 18.92
CA VAL A 358 -2.46 -19.53 18.64
C VAL A 358 -2.32 -20.91 18.00
N SER A 359 -1.40 -21.03 17.04
CA SER A 359 -1.01 -22.27 16.38
C SER A 359 0.51 -22.35 16.23
N ASP A 360 1.01 -23.51 15.84
CA ASP A 360 2.42 -23.73 15.49
C ASP A 360 2.67 -23.71 13.98
N ASN A 361 1.64 -23.42 13.18
CA ASN A 361 1.75 -23.32 11.74
C ASN A 361 0.70 -22.38 11.12
N LEU A 362 1.01 -21.87 9.93
CA LEU A 362 0.16 -21.02 9.08
C LEU A 362 -0.39 -21.79 7.87
N GLN A 363 -0.79 -23.05 8.04
CA GLN A 363 -1.33 -23.84 6.91
C GLN A 363 -2.78 -23.50 6.55
N GLY A 364 -3.35 -22.46 7.16
CA GLY A 364 -4.73 -22.06 6.98
C GLY A 364 -5.72 -23.01 7.63
N SER A 365 -6.87 -22.48 8.03
CA SER A 365 -8.02 -23.29 8.41
C SER A 365 -9.32 -22.49 8.24
N SER A 366 -10.41 -22.94 8.86
CA SER A 366 -11.64 -22.16 8.87
C SER A 366 -12.40 -22.30 10.17
N TRP A 367 -13.06 -21.21 10.56
CA TRP A 367 -13.96 -21.16 11.71
C TRP A 367 -15.39 -20.88 11.25
N ASN A 368 -16.25 -21.91 11.31
CA ASN A 368 -17.64 -21.83 10.81
C ASN A 368 -17.74 -21.30 9.37
N GLY A 369 -16.79 -21.68 8.52
CA GLY A 369 -16.74 -21.24 7.11
C GLY A 369 -16.01 -19.92 6.86
N HIS A 370 -15.55 -19.22 7.91
CA HIS A 370 -14.66 -18.08 7.78
C HIS A 370 -13.20 -18.55 7.66
N PRO A 371 -12.43 -18.12 6.66
CA PRO A 371 -11.02 -18.43 6.57
C PRO A 371 -10.24 -17.91 7.77
N LEU A 372 -9.15 -18.58 8.12
CA LEU A 372 -8.13 -18.17 9.08
C LEU A 372 -6.77 -18.52 8.51
N ASP A 373 -5.73 -17.76 8.84
CA ASP A 373 -4.35 -18.09 8.47
C ASP A 373 -3.78 -19.21 9.35
N LEU A 374 -4.19 -19.27 10.62
CA LEU A 374 -3.72 -20.31 11.52
C LEU A 374 -4.17 -21.70 11.07
N GLY A 375 -3.23 -22.63 10.98
CA GLY A 375 -3.55 -24.04 10.78
C GLY A 375 -3.96 -24.75 12.08
N LEU A 376 -4.50 -25.96 11.95
CA LEU A 376 -4.89 -26.78 13.09
C LEU A 376 -3.68 -27.55 13.69
N PRO A 377 -3.65 -27.79 15.02
CA PRO A 377 -4.64 -27.39 16.02
C PRO A 377 -4.47 -25.93 16.48
N GLN A 378 -5.58 -25.24 16.67
CA GLN A 378 -5.62 -23.89 17.22
C GLN A 378 -6.01 -23.92 18.71
N LEU A 379 -5.35 -23.09 19.51
CA LEU A 379 -5.61 -22.97 20.93
C LEU A 379 -6.03 -21.53 21.28
N PRO A 380 -7.21 -21.31 21.90
CA PRO A 380 -7.58 -20.00 22.40
C PRO A 380 -6.80 -19.73 23.70
N VAL A 381 -6.06 -18.63 23.75
CA VAL A 381 -5.20 -18.29 24.90
C VAL A 381 -5.66 -17.07 25.67
N ALA A 382 -6.43 -16.17 25.04
CA ALA A 382 -6.93 -14.97 25.68
C ALA A 382 -8.26 -14.51 25.09
N TRP A 383 -8.98 -13.72 25.89
CA TRP A 383 -10.23 -13.08 25.51
C TRP A 383 -10.24 -11.67 26.08
N GLY A 384 -10.90 -10.77 25.37
CA GLY A 384 -11.13 -9.42 25.85
C GLY A 384 -12.25 -8.73 25.09
N THR A 385 -12.30 -7.42 25.18
CA THR A 385 -13.29 -6.60 24.48
C THR A 385 -12.57 -5.40 23.91
N PHE A 386 -12.84 -5.07 22.65
CA PHE A 386 -12.33 -3.86 22.05
C PHE A 386 -12.92 -2.64 22.75
N ASP A 387 -12.13 -1.58 22.90
CA ASP A 387 -12.61 -0.31 23.41
C ASP A 387 -13.59 0.37 22.42
N LEU A 388 -14.02 1.58 22.75
CA LEU A 388 -14.96 2.34 21.90
C LEU A 388 -14.35 2.75 20.55
N ASN A 389 -13.02 2.74 20.44
CA ASN A 389 -12.28 3.09 19.22
C ASN A 389 -11.84 1.84 18.43
N GLY A 390 -12.17 0.64 18.91
CA GLY A 390 -11.76 -0.60 18.26
C GLY A 390 -10.35 -1.06 18.64
N ASN A 391 -9.74 -0.50 19.68
CA ASN A 391 -8.42 -0.91 20.15
C ASN A 391 -8.53 -1.97 21.25
N GLY A 392 -7.55 -2.86 21.30
CA GLY A 392 -7.40 -3.86 22.35
C GLY A 392 -5.93 -4.10 22.64
N SER A 393 -5.64 -4.63 23.82
CA SER A 393 -4.28 -5.06 24.14
C SER A 393 -4.31 -6.27 25.06
N TRP A 394 -3.23 -7.04 25.04
CA TRP A 394 -3.08 -8.20 25.87
C TRP A 394 -1.62 -8.43 26.24
N ASN A 395 -1.39 -8.80 27.49
CA ASN A 395 -0.09 -9.26 27.97
C ASN A 395 -0.20 -10.70 28.44
N SER A 396 0.73 -11.55 27.99
CA SER A 396 0.80 -12.92 28.46
C SER A 396 1.30 -13.00 29.90
N PRO A 397 0.94 -14.05 30.65
CA PRO A 397 1.77 -14.50 31.76
C PRO A 397 3.20 -14.81 31.28
N PRO A 398 4.20 -14.83 32.19
CA PRO A 398 5.55 -15.26 31.85
C PRO A 398 5.56 -16.58 31.06
N LEU A 399 6.23 -16.57 29.91
CA LEU A 399 6.22 -17.71 28.99
C LEU A 399 6.86 -18.94 29.65
N PRO A 400 6.19 -20.10 29.64
CA PRO A 400 6.69 -21.29 30.29
C PRO A 400 7.83 -21.95 29.50
N GLY A 401 8.79 -22.56 30.21
CA GLY A 401 10.02 -23.09 29.59
C GLY A 401 9.84 -24.23 28.58
N HIS A 402 8.69 -24.89 28.53
CA HIS A 402 8.42 -25.90 27.49
C HIS A 402 8.16 -25.29 26.11
N LEU A 403 8.01 -23.97 26.01
CA LEU A 403 7.89 -23.26 24.74
C LEU A 403 9.25 -22.81 24.19
N ALA A 404 10.35 -23.02 24.91
CA ALA A 404 11.70 -22.68 24.44
C ALA A 404 11.98 -23.24 23.05
N GLY A 405 12.48 -22.39 22.14
CA GLY A 405 12.84 -22.73 20.77
C GLY A 405 11.64 -22.93 19.83
N ARG A 406 10.41 -22.63 20.25
CA ARG A 406 9.24 -22.71 19.38
C ARG A 406 9.02 -21.41 18.62
N LEU A 407 8.57 -21.54 17.39
CA LEU A 407 7.94 -20.49 16.60
C LEU A 407 6.43 -20.66 16.75
N LEU A 408 5.72 -19.62 17.16
CA LEU A 408 4.27 -19.63 17.32
C LEU A 408 3.65 -18.52 16.48
N TYR A 409 2.41 -18.77 16.07
CA TYR A 409 1.61 -17.85 15.28
C TYR A 409 0.32 -17.56 16.02
N GLY A 410 -0.13 -16.31 16.04
CA GLY A 410 -1.36 -15.89 16.69
C GLY A 410 -2.27 -15.07 15.78
N GLU A 411 -3.57 -15.16 16.03
CA GLU A 411 -4.61 -14.50 15.24
C GLU A 411 -5.78 -14.17 16.19
N VAL A 412 -6.38 -13.00 16.01
CA VAL A 412 -7.51 -12.53 16.83
C VAL A 412 -8.80 -12.75 16.08
N LEU A 413 -9.69 -13.55 16.65
CA LEU A 413 -11.06 -13.74 16.16
C LEU A 413 -12.05 -12.87 16.90
N THR A 414 -12.94 -12.22 16.17
CA THR A 414 -14.04 -11.41 16.70
C THR A 414 -15.31 -11.60 15.86
N ARG A 415 -16.40 -10.97 16.27
CA ARG A 415 -17.64 -10.92 15.49
C ARG A 415 -18.22 -9.52 15.49
N ARG A 416 -18.85 -9.15 14.36
CA ARG A 416 -19.65 -7.93 14.26
C ARG A 416 -20.98 -8.23 13.61
N SER A 417 -22.08 -7.87 14.28
CA SER A 417 -23.45 -8.13 13.79
C SER A 417 -23.69 -9.60 13.37
N GLY A 418 -22.97 -10.54 13.99
CA GLY A 418 -23.04 -11.97 13.69
C GLY A 418 -22.02 -12.49 12.68
N PHE A 419 -21.33 -11.62 11.93
CA PHE A 419 -20.30 -12.01 10.96
C PHE A 419 -18.94 -12.18 11.64
N PRO A 420 -18.22 -13.27 11.36
CA PRO A 420 -16.84 -13.47 11.82
C PRO A 420 -15.90 -12.46 11.17
N GLN A 421 -14.88 -12.06 11.92
CA GLN A 421 -13.77 -11.22 11.50
C GLN A 421 -12.52 -11.74 12.21
N GLU A 422 -11.38 -11.58 11.57
CA GLU A 422 -10.09 -11.93 12.15
C GLU A 422 -9.06 -10.82 11.99
N SER A 423 -7.86 -11.08 12.51
CA SER A 423 -6.68 -10.23 12.31
C SER A 423 -5.64 -10.87 11.43
N ASN A 424 -4.75 -10.06 10.86
CA ASN A 424 -3.49 -10.56 10.29
C ASN A 424 -2.77 -11.55 11.23
N PRO A 425 -2.00 -12.50 10.69
CA PRO A 425 -1.28 -13.44 11.50
C PRO A 425 -0.09 -12.72 12.13
N TRP A 426 0.09 -12.92 13.43
CA TRP A 426 1.24 -12.45 14.18
C TRP A 426 2.19 -13.62 14.47
N THR A 427 3.50 -13.39 14.48
CA THR A 427 4.51 -14.44 14.68
C THR A 427 5.46 -14.07 15.82
N VAL A 428 5.82 -15.06 16.65
CA VAL A 428 6.84 -14.92 17.70
C VAL A 428 7.80 -16.09 17.77
N SER A 429 9.09 -15.79 17.88
CA SER A 429 10.13 -16.74 18.24
C SER A 429 10.34 -16.75 19.76
N ILE A 430 10.20 -17.92 20.39
CA ILE A 430 10.39 -18.06 21.83
C ILE A 430 11.81 -18.52 22.10
N LEU A 431 12.62 -17.62 22.65
CA LEU A 431 14.02 -17.86 22.97
C LEU A 431 14.16 -18.61 24.30
N PRO A 432 15.20 -19.44 24.47
CA PRO A 432 15.44 -20.24 25.68
C PRO A 432 15.53 -19.44 26.98
#